data_AF-A0ABD5MME9-F1
#
_entry.id   AF-A0ABD5MME9-F1
#
_cell.length_a   1.000
_cell.length_b   1.000
_cell.length_c   1.000
_cell.angle_alpha   90.00
_cell.angle_beta   90.00
_cell.angle_gamma   90.00
#
_symmetry.space_group_name_H-M   'P 1'
#
loop_
_entity.id
_entity.type
_entity.pdbx_description
1 polymer ?
#
loop_
_entity_poly.entity_id
_entity_poly.type
_entity_poly.pdbx_seq_one_letter_code
_entity_poly.pdbx_strand_id
1 'polypeptide(L)'
;MAGSHPLAGYTEFWDDVMADMEATAEEYREAGWDVLELHPGDVTPLPNVSTDGTGIEVERTGFDVLLPGDEFAAVQELVEESETAEEGAAFDEYDAYRAQQSEVVFLVVVMKAEAAGHAVAFPLYYAERQAEPMLERADAAGELRTYLRPLDDSERVVFSLADPGTLYPEGWDESADEE
;
A
#
# COMPACT_ATOMS: atom_id res chain seq x y z
N MET A 1 -24.97 14.62 -1.63
CA MET A 1 -23.94 14.60 -0.57
C MET A 1 -22.74 13.94 -1.21
N ALA A 2 -21.61 14.63 -1.31
CA ALA A 2 -20.37 13.99 -1.73
C ALA A 2 -20.06 12.91 -0.67
N GLY A 3 -19.81 11.68 -1.09
CA GLY A 3 -19.31 10.64 -0.19
C GLY A 3 -18.11 11.22 0.55
N SER A 4 -18.12 11.16 1.88
CA SER A 4 -17.03 11.67 2.69
C SER A 4 -15.78 10.86 2.34
N HIS A 5 -14.86 11.49 1.63
CA HIS A 5 -13.55 10.91 1.35
C HIS A 5 -12.92 10.48 2.69
N PRO A 6 -12.33 9.29 2.82
CA PRO A 6 -11.71 8.82 4.07
C PRO A 6 -10.69 9.81 4.66
N LEU A 7 -9.98 10.56 3.81
CA LEU A 7 -9.05 11.62 4.24
C LEU A 7 -9.71 12.96 4.65
N ALA A 8 -11.03 13.09 4.62
CA ALA A 8 -11.70 14.34 4.96
C ALA A 8 -11.48 14.70 6.45
N GLY A 9 -10.57 15.64 6.70
CA GLY A 9 -10.14 16.03 8.05
C GLY A 9 -8.76 15.49 8.47
N TYR A 10 -8.09 14.73 7.61
CA TYR A 10 -6.75 14.15 7.85
C TYR A 10 -5.73 14.54 6.78
N THR A 11 -5.99 15.55 5.95
CA THR A 11 -5.06 15.98 4.89
C THR A 11 -3.69 16.35 5.45
N GLU A 12 -3.63 17.08 6.57
CA GLU A 12 -2.36 17.41 7.23
C GLU A 12 -1.61 16.16 7.69
N PHE A 13 -2.32 15.14 8.18
CA PHE A 13 -1.70 13.88 8.58
C PHE A 13 -1.23 13.06 7.38
N TRP A 14 -1.91 13.15 6.26
CA TRP A 14 -1.44 12.55 5.01
C TRP A 14 -0.15 13.22 4.53
N ASP A 15 -0.06 14.56 4.58
CA ASP A 15 1.19 15.28 4.30
C ASP A 15 2.33 14.85 5.26
N ASP A 16 2.05 14.63 6.55
CA ASP A 16 3.04 14.08 7.50
C ASP A 16 3.49 12.65 7.10
N VAL A 17 2.57 11.78 6.68
CA VAL A 17 2.90 10.42 6.22
C VAL A 17 3.73 10.43 4.93
N MET A 18 3.45 11.38 4.02
CA MET A 18 4.29 11.60 2.85
C MET A 18 5.71 12.00 3.26
N ALA A 19 5.85 12.93 4.20
CA ALA A 19 7.16 13.35 4.71
C ALA A 19 7.91 12.22 5.44
N ASP A 20 7.20 11.37 6.19
CA ASP A 20 7.78 10.17 6.83
C ASP A 20 8.25 9.15 5.78
N MET A 21 7.52 9.01 4.66
CA MET A 21 7.93 8.17 3.52
C MET A 21 9.20 8.71 2.85
N GLU A 22 9.30 10.04 2.65
CA GLU A 22 10.52 10.68 2.12
C GLU A 22 11.72 10.49 3.06
N ALA A 23 11.52 10.63 4.37
CA ALA A 23 12.56 10.40 5.37
C ALA A 23 13.01 8.93 5.38
N THR A 24 12.06 7.99 5.33
CA THR A 24 12.36 6.56 5.23
C THR A 24 13.15 6.26 3.96
N ALA A 25 12.77 6.84 2.82
CA ALA A 25 13.50 6.66 1.57
C ALA A 25 14.94 7.19 1.65
N GLU A 26 15.17 8.31 2.34
CA GLU A 26 16.51 8.83 2.60
C GLU A 26 17.35 7.84 3.43
N GLU A 27 16.79 7.25 4.49
CA GLU A 27 17.49 6.24 5.30
C GLU A 27 17.92 5.00 4.47
N TYR A 28 17.06 4.52 3.56
CA TYR A 28 17.42 3.42 2.66
C TYR A 28 18.52 3.82 1.67
N ARG A 29 18.49 5.04 1.13
CA ARG A 29 19.56 5.56 0.27
C ARG A 29 20.88 5.67 1.02
N GLU A 30 20.87 6.13 2.27
CA GLU A 30 22.05 6.17 3.13
C GLU A 30 22.60 4.77 3.42
N ALA A 31 21.73 3.76 3.48
CA ALA A 31 22.10 2.36 3.58
C ALA A 31 22.58 1.75 2.23
N GLY A 32 22.53 2.50 1.14
CA GLY A 32 23.07 2.13 -0.18
C GLY A 32 22.06 1.54 -1.16
N TRP A 33 20.77 1.64 -0.87
CA TRP A 33 19.70 1.21 -1.77
C TRP A 33 19.40 2.27 -2.84
N ASP A 34 18.98 1.83 -4.03
CA ASP A 34 18.34 2.71 -5.01
C ASP A 34 16.84 2.72 -4.75
N VAL A 35 16.31 3.88 -4.35
CA VAL A 35 14.94 4.00 -3.85
C VAL A 35 14.11 4.84 -4.79
N LEU A 36 13.04 4.25 -5.32
CA LEU A 36 11.97 4.94 -6.03
C LEU A 36 10.86 5.33 -5.06
N GLU A 37 10.59 6.62 -4.95
CA GLU A 37 9.49 7.16 -4.15
C GLU A 37 8.25 7.35 -5.05
N LEU A 38 7.09 6.91 -4.57
CA LEU A 38 5.82 7.11 -5.25
C LEU A 38 4.92 8.01 -4.41
N HIS A 39 4.16 8.86 -5.10
CA HIS A 39 3.25 9.84 -4.51
C HIS A 39 1.80 9.57 -4.97
N PRO A 40 1.12 8.60 -4.33
CA PRO A 40 -0.25 8.26 -4.67
C PRO A 40 -1.18 9.47 -4.60
N GLY A 41 -1.96 9.67 -5.67
CA GLY A 41 -3.04 10.64 -5.69
C GLY A 41 -4.28 10.14 -4.95
N ASP A 42 -4.48 8.82 -4.90
CA ASP A 42 -5.53 8.18 -4.11
C ASP A 42 -5.19 6.72 -3.76
N VAL A 43 -5.71 6.23 -2.64
CA VAL A 43 -5.56 4.84 -2.18
C VAL A 43 -6.93 4.31 -1.77
N THR A 44 -7.34 3.21 -2.39
CA THR A 44 -8.64 2.60 -2.14
C THR A 44 -8.46 1.15 -1.67
N PRO A 45 -8.93 0.76 -0.47
CA PRO A 45 -8.97 -0.64 -0.07
C PRO A 45 -10.01 -1.40 -0.91
N LEU A 46 -9.70 -2.65 -1.27
CA LEU A 46 -10.53 -3.54 -2.07
C LEU A 46 -10.59 -4.93 -1.43
N PRO A 47 -11.78 -5.55 -1.32
CA PRO A 47 -13.09 -4.90 -1.39
C PRO A 47 -13.25 -3.85 -0.28
N ASN A 48 -14.23 -2.96 -0.41
CA ASN A 48 -14.60 -2.07 0.68
C ASN A 48 -16.10 -1.94 0.85
N VAL A 49 -16.50 -1.46 2.03
CA VAL A 49 -17.87 -1.05 2.32
C VAL A 49 -17.96 0.48 2.41
N SER A 50 -19.07 1.03 1.91
CA SER A 50 -19.40 2.45 2.09
C SER A 50 -20.73 2.58 2.82
N THR A 51 -20.83 3.59 3.70
CA THR A 51 -22.06 3.90 4.44
C THR A 51 -23.22 4.30 3.53
N ASP A 52 -22.93 4.83 2.34
CA ASP A 52 -23.94 5.21 1.34
C ASP A 52 -24.24 4.09 0.32
N GLY A 53 -23.69 2.89 0.51
CA GLY A 53 -23.94 1.73 -0.34
C GLY A 53 -23.17 1.72 -1.66
N THR A 54 -22.18 2.60 -1.82
CA THR A 54 -21.24 2.62 -2.96
C THR A 54 -19.96 1.81 -2.72
N GLY A 55 -19.98 0.87 -1.77
CA GLY A 55 -18.87 -0.04 -1.54
C GLY A 55 -18.51 -0.80 -2.81
N ILE A 56 -17.24 -1.18 -2.91
CA ILE A 56 -16.66 -1.84 -4.07
C ILE A 56 -16.54 -3.32 -3.73
N GLU A 57 -17.47 -4.10 -4.26
CA GLU A 57 -17.41 -5.56 -4.22
C GLU A 57 -16.66 -6.09 -5.45
N VAL A 58 -15.44 -6.56 -5.24
CA VAL A 58 -14.57 -7.15 -6.29
C VAL A 58 -13.87 -8.38 -5.74
N GLU A 59 -13.36 -9.26 -6.62
CA GLU A 59 -12.57 -10.44 -6.21
C GLU A 59 -11.17 -10.07 -5.71
N ARG A 60 -10.61 -8.96 -6.21
CA ARG A 60 -9.31 -8.43 -5.79
C ARG A 60 -9.34 -8.08 -4.30
N THR A 61 -8.28 -8.44 -3.61
CA THR A 61 -8.10 -8.17 -2.17
C THR A 61 -6.78 -7.45 -2.00
N GLY A 62 -6.81 -6.21 -1.47
CA GLY A 62 -5.64 -5.36 -1.45
C GLY A 62 -5.94 -3.87 -1.59
N PHE A 63 -4.91 -3.09 -1.89
CA PHE A 63 -4.98 -1.65 -2.09
C PHE A 63 -4.89 -1.32 -3.58
N ASP A 64 -5.85 -0.56 -4.09
CA ASP A 64 -5.78 0.07 -5.41
C ASP A 64 -5.15 1.45 -5.25
N VAL A 65 -3.96 1.64 -5.83
CA VAL A 65 -3.09 2.80 -5.61
C VAL A 65 -2.99 3.58 -6.91
N LEU A 66 -3.53 4.80 -6.92
CA LEU A 66 -3.53 5.67 -8.07
C LEU A 66 -2.25 6.51 -8.10
N LEU A 67 -1.45 6.34 -9.15
CA LEU A 67 -0.20 7.06 -9.33
C LEU A 67 -0.27 8.09 -10.47
N PRO A 68 0.52 9.17 -10.40
CA PRO A 68 0.90 9.96 -11.57
C PRO A 68 1.48 9.07 -12.67
N GLY A 69 1.24 9.44 -13.94
CA GLY A 69 1.63 8.58 -15.08
C GLY A 69 3.14 8.40 -15.22
N ASP A 70 3.92 9.43 -14.91
CA ASP A 70 5.38 9.38 -14.91
C ASP A 70 5.94 8.47 -13.81
N GLU A 71 5.39 8.53 -12.59
CA GLU A 71 5.76 7.62 -11.50
C GLU A 71 5.35 6.17 -11.77
N PHE A 72 4.16 5.97 -12.36
CA PHE A 72 3.72 4.64 -12.79
C PHE A 72 4.68 4.04 -13.83
N ALA A 73 5.09 4.83 -14.82
CA ALA A 73 6.06 4.38 -15.81
C ALA A 73 7.40 4.02 -15.16
N ALA A 74 7.88 4.83 -14.20
CA ALA A 74 9.13 4.56 -13.50
C ALA A 74 9.10 3.24 -12.70
N VAL A 75 8.03 2.98 -11.94
CA VAL A 75 7.91 1.70 -11.20
C VAL A 75 7.76 0.52 -12.14
N GLN A 76 7.06 0.70 -13.26
CA GLN A 76 6.92 -0.34 -14.26
C GLN A 76 8.28 -0.70 -14.88
N GLU A 77 9.06 0.29 -15.32
CA GLU A 77 10.40 0.09 -15.86
C GLU A 77 11.29 -0.63 -14.83
N LEU A 78 11.27 -0.18 -13.57
CA LEU A 78 12.07 -0.78 -12.50
C LEU A 78 11.70 -2.25 -12.24
N VAL A 79 10.41 -2.59 -12.25
CA VAL A 79 9.95 -3.97 -12.09
C VAL A 79 10.36 -4.82 -13.29
N GLU A 80 10.18 -4.33 -14.52
CA GLU A 80 10.59 -5.04 -15.73
C GLU A 80 12.11 -5.31 -15.73
N GLU A 81 12.92 -4.32 -15.36
CA GLU A 81 14.37 -4.49 -15.20
C GLU A 81 14.71 -5.57 -14.18
N SER A 82 14.03 -5.55 -13.03
CA SER A 82 14.20 -6.48 -11.93
C SER A 82 13.80 -7.92 -12.29
N GLU A 83 12.73 -8.10 -13.07
CA GLU A 83 12.32 -9.43 -13.56
C GLU A 83 13.29 -10.00 -14.62
N THR A 84 13.97 -9.14 -15.36
CA THR A 84 15.01 -9.59 -16.32
C THR A 84 16.35 -9.91 -15.69
N ALA A 85 16.57 -9.50 -14.44
CA ALA A 85 17.80 -9.75 -13.70
C ALA A 85 17.89 -11.21 -13.20
N GLU A 86 18.98 -11.54 -12.49
CA GLU A 86 19.23 -12.88 -11.97
C GLU A 86 18.11 -13.34 -10.99
N GLU A 87 17.95 -14.65 -10.79
CA GLU A 87 16.98 -15.21 -9.84
C GLU A 87 17.13 -14.55 -8.45
N GLY A 88 16.04 -13.98 -7.92
CA GLY A 88 16.00 -13.29 -6.61
C GLY A 88 16.01 -11.76 -6.69
N ALA A 89 15.99 -11.16 -7.87
CA ALA A 89 15.85 -9.72 -8.05
C ALA A 89 14.40 -9.21 -8.01
N ALA A 90 13.41 -10.06 -7.69
CA ALA A 90 12.01 -9.65 -7.62
C ALA A 90 11.73 -8.83 -6.35
N PHE A 91 10.64 -8.06 -6.38
CA PHE A 91 10.12 -7.37 -5.19
C PHE A 91 9.27 -8.33 -4.35
N ASP A 92 9.93 -9.18 -3.57
CA ASP A 92 9.28 -10.21 -2.74
C ASP A 92 9.35 -9.96 -1.22
N GLU A 93 10.09 -8.95 -0.79
CA GLU A 93 10.16 -8.53 0.61
C GLU A 93 9.64 -7.10 0.77
N TYR A 94 9.11 -6.76 1.95
CA TYR A 94 8.73 -5.40 2.27
C TYR A 94 8.95 -5.07 3.74
N ASP A 95 9.13 -3.79 4.01
CA ASP A 95 9.01 -3.21 5.34
C ASP A 95 7.77 -2.31 5.38
N ALA A 96 7.01 -2.37 6.47
CA ALA A 96 5.81 -1.55 6.65
C ALA A 96 5.84 -0.83 7.99
N TYR A 97 5.60 0.48 7.95
CA TYR A 97 5.56 1.35 9.11
C TYR A 97 4.14 1.87 9.28
N ARG A 98 3.51 1.55 10.41
CA ARG A 98 2.12 1.89 10.68
C ARG A 98 2.00 3.09 11.61
N ALA A 99 1.11 4.00 11.25
CA ALA A 99 0.59 5.04 12.13
C ALA A 99 -0.95 4.98 12.11
N GLN A 100 -1.59 5.17 13.26
CA GLN A 100 -3.06 5.15 13.37
C GLN A 100 -3.54 6.44 14.00
N GLN A 101 -4.58 7.03 13.41
CA GLN A 101 -5.26 8.21 13.92
C GLN A 101 -6.76 7.96 13.91
N SER A 102 -7.32 7.79 15.11
CA SER A 102 -8.73 7.40 15.30
C SER A 102 -9.05 6.10 14.56
N GLU A 103 -9.94 6.12 13.57
CA GLU A 103 -10.40 4.94 12.80
C GLU A 103 -9.70 4.83 11.43
N VAL A 104 -8.61 5.58 11.22
CA VAL A 104 -7.86 5.62 9.96
C VAL A 104 -6.43 5.14 10.21
N VAL A 105 -6.03 4.13 9.45
CA VAL A 105 -4.67 3.58 9.43
C VAL A 105 -3.93 4.19 8.26
N PHE A 106 -2.69 4.60 8.54
CA PHE A 106 -1.73 5.08 7.57
C PHE A 106 -0.51 4.17 7.61
N LEU A 107 0.05 3.90 6.44
CA LEU A 107 1.18 3.00 6.27
C LEU A 107 2.20 3.66 5.36
N VAL A 108 3.47 3.46 5.64
CA VAL A 108 4.56 3.60 4.67
C VAL A 108 5.04 2.20 4.35
N VAL A 109 4.96 1.80 3.09
CA VAL A 109 5.42 0.48 2.61
C VAL A 109 6.66 0.69 1.76
N VAL A 110 7.70 -0.10 2.04
CA VAL A 110 8.93 -0.15 1.26
C VAL A 110 9.06 -1.56 0.71
N MET A 111 8.73 -1.75 -0.57
CA MET A 111 9.00 -3.00 -1.28
C MET A 111 10.49 -3.08 -1.61
N LYS A 112 11.09 -4.26 -1.45
CA LYS A 112 12.52 -4.48 -1.63
C LYS A 112 12.78 -5.59 -2.63
N ALA A 113 13.72 -5.33 -3.53
CA ALA A 113 14.37 -6.33 -4.34
C ALA A 113 15.82 -6.44 -3.85
N GLU A 114 16.05 -7.28 -2.82
CA GLU A 114 17.32 -7.30 -2.11
C GLU A 114 18.51 -7.63 -3.02
N ALA A 115 18.36 -8.57 -3.95
CA ALA A 115 19.44 -8.97 -4.84
C ALA A 115 19.81 -7.86 -5.84
N ALA A 116 18.86 -6.99 -6.21
CA ALA A 116 19.09 -5.85 -7.08
C ALA A 116 19.56 -4.60 -6.31
N GLY A 117 19.34 -4.55 -5.00
CA GLY A 117 19.58 -3.35 -4.19
C GLY A 117 18.58 -2.23 -4.48
N HIS A 118 17.39 -2.58 -4.97
CA HIS A 118 16.32 -1.62 -5.28
C HIS A 118 15.22 -1.64 -4.22
N ALA A 119 14.61 -0.49 -4.00
CA ALA A 119 13.44 -0.35 -3.14
C ALA A 119 12.41 0.58 -3.78
N VAL A 120 11.13 0.32 -3.49
CA VAL A 120 10.01 1.18 -3.90
C VAL A 120 9.23 1.56 -2.65
N ALA A 121 9.28 2.84 -2.29
CA ALA A 121 8.58 3.39 -1.14
C ALA A 121 7.27 4.05 -1.58
N PHE A 122 6.16 3.69 -0.95
CA PHE A 122 4.87 4.32 -1.19
C PHE A 122 3.98 4.29 0.05
N PRO A 123 3.22 5.36 0.30
CA PRO A 123 2.29 5.41 1.41
C PRO A 123 0.93 4.81 1.04
N LEU A 124 0.26 4.25 2.03
CA LEU A 124 -1.11 3.73 1.95
C LEU A 124 -1.94 4.30 3.09
N TYR A 125 -3.26 4.28 2.92
CA TYR A 125 -4.17 4.57 4.01
C TYR A 125 -5.47 3.80 3.82
N TYR A 126 -6.18 3.55 4.91
CA TYR A 126 -7.55 3.05 4.88
C TYR A 126 -8.30 3.39 6.16
N ALA A 127 -9.62 3.55 6.04
CA ALA A 127 -10.50 3.59 7.21
C ALA A 127 -10.86 2.16 7.60
N GLU A 128 -10.67 1.79 8.87
CA GLU A 128 -10.84 0.42 9.38
C GLU A 128 -12.22 -0.15 9.01
N ARG A 129 -13.28 0.62 9.27
CA ARG A 129 -14.65 0.21 8.96
C ARG A 129 -14.92 0.00 7.48
N GLN A 130 -14.22 0.72 6.60
CA GLN A 130 -14.40 0.55 5.16
C GLN A 130 -13.62 -0.67 4.65
N ALA A 131 -12.47 -0.94 5.26
CA ALA A 131 -11.55 -1.99 4.87
C ALA A 131 -11.82 -3.35 5.53
N GLU A 132 -12.76 -3.45 6.48
CA GLU A 132 -13.15 -4.70 7.15
C GLU A 132 -13.21 -5.92 6.21
N PRO A 133 -13.95 -5.91 5.07
CA PRO A 133 -14.00 -7.07 4.19
C PRO A 133 -12.68 -7.36 3.45
N MET A 134 -11.81 -6.36 3.27
CA MET A 134 -10.46 -6.57 2.75
C MET A 134 -9.58 -7.25 3.79
N LEU A 135 -9.63 -6.78 5.04
CA LEU A 135 -8.84 -7.31 6.15
C LEU A 135 -9.22 -8.77 6.45
N GLU A 136 -10.52 -9.09 6.51
CA GLU A 136 -11.00 -10.48 6.69
C GLU A 136 -10.50 -11.42 5.58
N ARG A 137 -10.52 -10.97 4.33
CA ARG A 137 -10.02 -11.77 3.20
C ARG A 137 -8.51 -11.94 3.22
N ALA A 138 -7.79 -10.88 3.61
CA ALA A 138 -6.35 -10.92 3.76
C ALA A 138 -5.93 -11.90 4.84
N ASP A 139 -6.63 -11.92 5.97
CA ASP A 139 -6.37 -12.82 7.09
C ASP A 139 -6.55 -14.28 6.66
N ALA A 140 -7.67 -14.58 5.99
CA ALA A 140 -7.94 -15.91 5.45
C ALA A 140 -6.93 -16.35 4.36
N ALA A 141 -6.35 -15.40 3.61
CA ALA A 141 -5.39 -15.67 2.55
C ALA A 141 -3.92 -15.66 3.02
N GLY A 142 -3.63 -15.03 4.16
CA GLY A 142 -2.26 -14.75 4.64
C GLY A 142 -1.48 -13.75 3.77
N GLU A 143 -2.17 -12.96 2.94
CA GLU A 143 -1.53 -12.08 1.94
C GLU A 143 -2.44 -10.91 1.56
N LEU A 144 -1.85 -9.71 1.44
CA LEU A 144 -2.45 -8.56 0.76
C LEU A 144 -1.72 -8.28 -0.56
N ARG A 145 -2.37 -7.54 -1.45
CA ARG A 145 -1.73 -7.04 -2.68
C ARG A 145 -1.84 -5.54 -2.77
N THR A 146 -0.92 -4.90 -3.47
CA THR A 146 -1.07 -3.52 -3.92
C THR A 146 -1.15 -3.51 -5.44
N TYR A 147 -2.11 -2.77 -5.98
CA TYR A 147 -2.38 -2.64 -7.39
C TYR A 147 -2.06 -1.19 -7.78
N LEU A 148 -0.80 -0.95 -8.15
CA LEU A 148 -0.35 0.35 -8.62
C LEU A 148 -0.90 0.56 -10.03
N ARG A 149 -1.57 1.68 -10.27
CA ARG A 149 -2.16 1.99 -11.58
C ARG A 149 -2.06 3.47 -11.94
N PRO A 150 -2.00 3.80 -13.23
CA PRO A 150 -2.14 5.17 -13.69
C PRO A 150 -3.62 5.60 -13.68
N LEU A 151 -3.85 6.89 -13.88
CA LEU A 151 -5.20 7.46 -13.94
C LEU A 151 -6.10 6.88 -15.05
N ASP A 152 -5.51 6.48 -16.18
CA ASP A 152 -6.22 5.88 -17.31
C ASP A 152 -6.64 4.41 -17.07
N ASP A 153 -6.17 3.78 -15.98
CA ASP A 153 -6.42 2.37 -15.64
C ASP A 153 -6.06 1.38 -16.76
N SER A 154 -5.10 1.76 -17.63
CA SER A 154 -4.66 0.96 -18.77
C SER A 154 -3.92 -0.31 -18.34
N GLU A 155 -3.07 -0.19 -17.32
CA GLU A 155 -2.11 -1.20 -16.87
C GLU A 155 -1.97 -1.17 -15.35
N ARG A 156 -1.38 -2.24 -14.78
CA ARG A 156 -1.20 -2.37 -13.33
C ARG A 156 0.10 -3.08 -13.00
N VAL A 157 0.85 -2.53 -12.05
CA VAL A 157 1.94 -3.23 -11.36
C VAL A 157 1.37 -3.77 -10.05
N VAL A 158 1.70 -5.02 -9.73
CA VAL A 158 1.15 -5.71 -8.55
C VAL A 158 2.27 -6.16 -7.65
N PHE A 159 2.27 -5.67 -6.41
CA PHE A 159 3.13 -6.22 -5.36
C PHE A 159 2.34 -7.14 -4.43
N SER A 160 3.01 -8.18 -3.95
CA SER A 160 2.51 -9.06 -2.90
C SER A 160 3.05 -8.59 -1.56
N LEU A 161 2.16 -8.50 -0.58
CA LEU A 161 2.45 -8.22 0.82
C LEU A 161 2.10 -9.48 1.62
N ALA A 162 3.03 -10.44 1.63
CA ALA A 162 2.92 -11.64 2.43
C ALA A 162 2.94 -11.33 3.94
N ASP A 163 2.34 -12.18 4.76
CA ASP A 163 2.32 -11.99 6.22
C ASP A 163 1.85 -10.57 6.64
N PRO A 164 0.64 -10.14 6.23
CA PRO A 164 0.18 -8.74 6.31
C PRO A 164 -0.08 -8.19 7.73
N GLY A 165 0.40 -8.84 8.79
CA GLY A 165 0.11 -8.48 10.18
C GLY A 165 0.53 -7.04 10.55
N THR A 166 1.63 -6.53 9.99
CA THR A 166 2.08 -5.14 10.17
C THR A 166 1.18 -4.11 9.46
N LEU A 167 0.33 -4.55 8.53
CA LEU A 167 -0.58 -3.70 7.77
C LEU A 167 -1.95 -3.54 8.43
N TYR A 168 -2.26 -4.39 9.41
CA TYR A 168 -3.53 -4.40 10.14
C TYR A 168 -3.64 -3.26 11.15
N PRO A 169 -4.86 -2.84 11.54
CA PRO A 169 -5.02 -1.85 12.59
C PRO A 169 -4.51 -2.36 13.94
N GLU A 170 -4.24 -1.45 14.87
CA GLU A 170 -3.94 -1.84 16.25
C GLU A 170 -5.09 -2.67 16.84
N GLY A 171 -4.78 -3.83 17.43
CA GLY A 171 -5.75 -4.72 18.06
C GLY A 171 -6.46 -5.72 17.13
N TRP A 172 -6.11 -5.81 15.85
CA TRP A 172 -6.70 -6.78 14.92
C TRP A 172 -6.55 -8.23 15.39
N ASP A 173 -5.33 -8.63 15.79
CA ASP A 173 -5.00 -9.99 16.29
C ASP A 173 -5.77 -10.40 17.56
N GLU A 174 -6.17 -9.46 18.42
CA GLU A 174 -6.89 -9.78 19.67
C GLU A 174 -8.32 -10.31 19.41
N SER A 175 -8.81 -10.16 18.17
CA SER A 175 -10.16 -10.61 17.76
C SER A 175 -10.21 -12.09 17.36
N ALA A 176 -9.07 -12.72 17.06
CA ALA A 176 -9.00 -14.08 16.52
C ALA A 176 -8.89 -15.17 17.60
N ASP A 177 -8.57 -14.80 18.86
CA ASP A 177 -8.41 -15.73 19.99
C ASP A 177 -9.68 -15.88 20.87
N GLU A 178 -10.81 -15.27 20.49
CA GLU A 178 -12.11 -15.45 21.17
C GLU A 178 -13.08 -16.35 20.38
N GLU A 179 -12.73 -17.61 20.12
CA GLU A 179 -13.72 -18.68 19.82
C GLU A 179 -13.43 -20.02 20.53
#